data_AF-A0A024FG34-F1
#
_entry.id   AF-A0A024FG34-F1
#
_cell.length_a   1.000
_cell.length_b   1.000
_cell.length_c   1.000
_cell.angle_alpha   90.00
_cell.angle_beta   90.00
_cell.angle_gamma   90.00
#
_symmetry.space_group_name_H-M   'P 1'
#
loop_
_entity.id
_entity.type
_entity.pdbx_description
1 polymer ?
#
loop_
_entity_poly.entity_id
_entity_poly.type
_entity_poly.pdbx_seq_one_letter_code
_entity_poly.pdbx_strand_id
1 'polypeptide(L)'
;MKYYIILLFLVFSLTSFAQQVQKDGKIYEVKKEKIFLNGEDVTEALNVEKKEAVLSQAATISEKLKMKEKLKKKPKSMEKTRKKLKRLKKRLKRHKRKL
;
A
#
# COMPACT_ATOMS: atom_id res chain seq x y z
N MET A 1 31.48 -1.62 -12.46
CA MET A 1 31.03 -1.19 -11.10
C MET A 1 29.86 -0.19 -11.08
N LYS A 2 29.22 0.17 -12.22
CA LYS A 2 28.23 1.25 -12.26
C LYS A 2 26.77 0.82 -12.05
N TYR A 3 26.45 -0.46 -12.25
CA TYR A 3 25.08 -0.99 -12.19
C TYR A 3 24.76 -1.86 -10.98
N TYR A 4 25.75 -2.17 -10.13
CA TYR A 4 25.53 -3.06 -8.97
C TYR A 4 24.53 -2.48 -7.95
N ILE A 5 24.47 -1.16 -7.80
CA ILE A 5 23.45 -0.50 -6.98
C ILE A 5 22.05 -0.68 -7.56
N ILE A 6 21.89 -0.56 -8.88
CA ILE A 6 20.60 -0.76 -9.55
C ILE A 6 20.18 -2.23 -9.42
N LEU A 7 21.12 -3.16 -9.56
CA LEU A 7 20.88 -4.60 -9.37
C LEU A 7 20.47 -4.92 -7.93
N LEU A 8 21.10 -4.30 -6.93
CA LEU A 8 20.75 -4.45 -5.52
C LEU A 8 19.32 -3.96 -5.23
N PHE A 9 18.94 -2.79 -5.75
CA PHE A 9 17.57 -2.28 -5.62
C PHE A 9 16.54 -3.14 -6.36
N LEU A 10 16.93 -3.74 -7.49
CA LEU A 10 16.07 -4.66 -8.24
C LEU A 10 15.81 -5.94 -7.44
N VAL A 11 16.84 -6.55 -6.86
CA VAL A 11 16.72 -7.75 -6.01
C VAL A 11 15.89 -7.44 -4.76
N PHE A 12 16.08 -6.28 -4.14
CA PHE A 12 15.28 -5.88 -2.98
C PHE A 12 13.80 -5.64 -3.33
N SER A 13 13.49 -5.17 -4.54
CA SER A 13 12.09 -5.01 -4.98
C SER A 13 11.33 -6.33 -5.17
N LEU A 14 12.06 -7.44 -5.30
CA LEU A 14 11.49 -8.79 -5.40
C LEU A 14 11.15 -9.40 -4.03
N THR A 15 11.55 -8.78 -2.90
CA THR A 15 11.17 -9.30 -1.58
C THR A 15 9.67 -9.14 -1.40
N SER A 16 8.99 -10.26 -1.63
CA SER A 16 7.56 -10.41 -1.83
C SER A 16 6.74 -9.76 -0.71
N PHE A 17 5.73 -8.98 -1.10
CA PHE A 17 4.70 -8.46 -0.21
C PHE A 17 3.89 -9.64 0.37
N ALA A 18 4.31 -10.16 1.52
CA ALA A 18 3.58 -11.15 2.29
C ALA A 18 2.73 -10.42 3.33
N GLN A 19 1.44 -10.72 3.38
CA GLN A 19 0.57 -10.12 4.39
C GLN A 19 0.45 -11.05 5.59
N GLN A 20 1.00 -10.63 6.72
CA GLN A 20 0.88 -11.38 7.97
C GLN A 20 -0.52 -11.18 8.57
N VAL A 21 -1.17 -12.29 8.91
CA VAL A 21 -2.47 -12.34 9.57
C VAL A 21 -2.33 -13.18 10.83
N GLN A 22 -2.59 -12.59 11.99
CA GLN A 22 -2.61 -13.31 13.25
C GLN A 22 -4.00 -13.87 13.50
N LYS A 23 -4.11 -15.18 13.66
CA LYS A 23 -5.38 -15.87 13.95
C LYS A 23 -5.13 -17.08 14.85
N ASP A 24 -5.93 -17.24 15.89
CA ASP A 24 -5.84 -18.35 16.84
C ASP A 24 -4.43 -18.52 17.46
N GLY A 25 -3.77 -17.39 17.76
CA GLY A 25 -2.40 -17.37 18.31
C GLY A 25 -1.29 -17.72 17.32
N LYS A 26 -1.62 -18.06 16.07
CA LYS A 26 -0.66 -18.36 15.00
C LYS A 26 -0.54 -17.20 14.02
N ILE A 27 0.66 -17.00 13.48
CA ILE A 27 0.95 -15.98 12.47
C ILE A 27 0.99 -16.68 11.11
N TYR A 28 0.00 -16.38 10.28
CA TYR A 28 -0.09 -16.88 8.92
C TYR A 28 0.41 -15.82 7.95
N GLU A 29 1.24 -16.22 6.98
CA GLU A 29 1.65 -15.38 5.86
C GLU A 29 0.76 -15.65 4.66
N VAL A 30 0.00 -14.64 4.23
CA VAL A 30 -0.86 -14.73 3.03
C VAL A 30 -0.13 -14.13 1.83
N LYS A 31 0.12 -14.95 0.80
CA LYS A 31 0.73 -14.55 -0.49
C LYS A 31 -0.15 -15.03 -1.64
N LYS A 32 -0.77 -14.12 -2.39
CA LYS A 32 -1.59 -14.43 -3.58
C LYS A 32 -2.53 -15.64 -3.38
N GLU A 33 -3.31 -15.64 -2.28
CA GLU A 33 -4.27 -16.70 -1.90
C GLU A 33 -3.69 -17.97 -1.28
N LYS A 34 -2.37 -18.11 -1.22
CA LYS A 34 -1.71 -19.15 -0.43
C LYS A 34 -1.49 -18.70 1.00
N ILE A 35 -1.69 -19.62 1.93
CA ILE A 35 -1.50 -19.44 3.36
C ILE A 35 -0.26 -20.23 3.76
N PHE A 36 0.75 -19.52 4.25
CA PHE A 36 1.96 -20.12 4.77
C PHE A 36 1.99 -20.02 6.30
N LEU A 37 2.45 -21.07 6.96
CA LEU A 37 2.73 -21.08 8.40
C LEU A 37 4.20 -21.47 8.56
N ASN A 38 5.01 -20.61 9.18
CA ASN A 38 6.46 -20.82 9.34
C ASN A 38 7.20 -21.11 8.01
N GLY A 39 6.71 -20.59 6.89
CA GLY A 39 7.28 -20.82 5.56
C GLY A 39 6.77 -22.05 4.82
N GLU A 40 5.95 -22.90 5.46
CA GLU A 40 5.33 -24.07 4.86
C GLU A 40 3.94 -23.73 4.29
N ASP A 41 3.63 -24.22 3.09
CA ASP A 41 2.32 -24.02 2.46
C ASP A 41 1.29 -24.91 3.15
N VAL A 42 0.46 -24.31 4.00
CA VAL A 42 -0.61 -25.00 4.74
C VAL A 42 -1.97 -24.79 4.09
N THR A 43 -2.02 -24.27 2.87
CA THR A 43 -3.27 -23.87 2.20
C THR A 43 -4.27 -25.01 2.05
N GLU A 44 -3.77 -26.23 1.82
CA GLU A 44 -4.59 -27.44 1.65
C GLU A 44 -4.80 -28.19 2.96
N ALA A 45 -3.84 -28.08 3.89
CA ALA A 45 -3.93 -28.67 5.22
C ALA A 45 -4.90 -27.91 6.15
N LEU A 46 -5.23 -26.66 5.81
CA LEU A 46 -6.12 -25.82 6.60
C LEU A 46 -7.58 -26.08 6.23
N ASN A 47 -8.44 -26.24 7.25
CA ASN A 47 -9.89 -26.36 7.05
C ASN A 47 -10.43 -25.16 6.25
N VAL A 48 -11.39 -25.40 5.37
CA VAL A 48 -11.99 -24.40 4.46
C VAL A 48 -12.47 -23.16 5.22
N GLU A 49 -13.14 -23.35 6.37
CA GLU A 49 -13.60 -22.26 7.22
C GLU A 49 -12.45 -21.38 7.74
N LYS A 50 -11.34 -22.02 8.17
CA LYS A 50 -10.16 -21.29 8.67
C LYS A 50 -9.45 -20.56 7.55
N LYS A 51 -9.36 -21.17 6.37
CA LYS A 51 -8.78 -20.57 5.16
C LYS A 51 -9.54 -19.32 4.75
N GLU A 52 -10.85 -19.42 4.62
CA GLU A 52 -11.72 -18.29 4.28
C GLU A 52 -11.59 -17.17 5.30
N ALA A 53 -11.56 -17.53 6.59
CA ALA A 53 -11.48 -16.54 7.65
C ALA A 53 -10.08 -15.89 7.78
N VAL A 54 -9.00 -16.51 7.31
CA VAL A 54 -7.67 -15.88 7.17
C VAL A 54 -7.61 -14.98 5.95
N LEU A 55 -8.15 -15.43 4.81
CA LEU A 55 -8.19 -14.65 3.57
C LEU A 55 -9.08 -13.40 3.70
N SER A 56 -10.23 -13.52 4.35
CA SER A 56 -11.14 -12.41 4.62
C SER A 56 -10.50 -11.34 5.54
N GLN A 57 -9.75 -11.77 6.55
CA GLN A 57 -8.98 -10.85 7.39
C GLN A 57 -7.85 -10.16 6.61
N ALA A 58 -7.13 -10.90 5.76
CA ALA A 58 -6.13 -10.33 4.86
C ALA A 58 -6.75 -9.27 3.93
N ALA A 59 -7.89 -9.59 3.30
CA ALA A 59 -8.64 -8.68 2.44
C ALA A 59 -9.03 -7.40 3.19
N THR A 60 -9.63 -7.53 4.37
CA THR A 60 -10.04 -6.40 5.22
C THR A 60 -8.87 -5.50 5.60
N ILE A 61 -7.73 -6.08 6.00
CA ILE A 61 -6.53 -5.31 6.33
C ILE A 61 -5.98 -4.60 5.09
N SER A 62 -5.97 -5.28 3.92
CA SER A 62 -5.52 -4.68 2.66
C SER A 62 -6.40 -3.51 2.25
N GLU A 63 -7.71 -3.63 2.45
CA GLU A 63 -8.69 -2.59 2.12
C GLU A 63 -8.54 -1.39 3.06
N LYS A 64 -8.41 -1.63 4.37
CA LYS A 64 -8.13 -0.58 5.36
C LYS A 64 -6.83 0.16 5.05
N LEU A 65 -5.78 -0.54 4.61
CA LEU A 65 -4.53 0.09 4.19
C LEU A 65 -4.72 0.96 2.94
N LYS A 66 -5.41 0.45 1.91
CA LYS A 66 -5.75 1.21 0.70
C LYS A 66 -6.61 2.44 1.01
N MET A 67 -7.59 2.31 1.92
CA MET A 67 -8.43 3.44 2.36
C MET A 67 -7.60 4.48 3.11
N LYS A 68 -6.74 4.07 4.06
CA LYS A 68 -5.82 4.98 4.77
C LYS A 68 -4.89 5.71 3.81
N GLU A 69 -4.40 5.03 2.78
CA GLU A 69 -3.55 5.65 1.76
C GLU A 69 -4.33 6.68 0.93
N LYS A 70 -5.55 6.35 0.48
CA LYS A 70 -6.45 7.28 -0.22
C LYS A 70 -6.81 8.48 0.64
N LEU A 71 -7.09 8.28 1.93
CA LEU A 71 -7.37 9.32 2.91
C LEU A 71 -6.16 10.22 3.20
N LYS A 72 -4.92 9.73 3.13
CA LYS A 72 -3.70 10.56 3.21
C LYS A 72 -3.40 11.31 1.92
N LYS A 73 -3.75 10.77 0.76
CA LYS A 73 -3.53 11.41 -0.55
C LYS A 73 -4.53 12.53 -0.86
N LYS A 74 -5.81 12.38 -0.48
CA LYS A 74 -6.87 13.40 -0.67
C LYS A 74 -6.58 14.79 -0.06
N PRO A 75 -6.11 14.93 1.21
CA PRO A 75 -5.80 16.23 1.77
C PRO A 75 -4.56 16.85 1.12
N LYS A 76 -3.54 16.05 0.79
CA LYS A 76 -2.34 16.52 0.09
C LYS A 76 -2.63 17.00 -1.32
N SER A 77 -3.54 16.35 -2.05
CA SER A 77 -3.94 16.80 -3.40
C SER A 77 -4.73 18.10 -3.32
N MET A 78 -5.69 18.21 -2.40
CA MET A 78 -6.47 19.45 -2.21
C MET A 78 -5.62 20.64 -1.77
N GLU A 79 -4.62 20.43 -0.90
CA GLU A 79 -3.71 21.49 -0.48
C GLU A 79 -2.82 21.98 -1.64
N LYS A 80 -2.30 21.06 -2.46
CA LYS A 80 -1.53 21.39 -3.66
C LYS A 80 -2.38 22.19 -4.66
N THR A 81 -3.63 21.79 -4.86
CA THR A 81 -4.56 22.49 -5.77
C THR A 81 -4.90 23.89 -5.25
N ARG A 82 -5.17 24.05 -3.95
CA ARG A 82 -5.38 25.38 -3.32
C ARG A 82 -4.15 26.29 -3.44
N LYS A 83 -2.94 25.76 -3.23
CA LYS A 83 -1.68 26.50 -3.40
C LYS A 83 -1.48 26.97 -4.84
N LYS A 84 -1.76 26.12 -5.84
CA LYS A 84 -1.71 26.49 -7.27
C LYS A 84 -2.73 27.59 -7.61
N LEU A 85 -3.98 27.46 -7.14
CA LEU A 85 -5.03 28.45 -7.37
C LEU A 85 -4.70 29.81 -6.76
N LYS A 86 -4.14 29.84 -5.53
CA LYS A 86 -3.66 31.08 -4.88
C LYS A 86 -2.51 31.75 -5.67
N ARG A 87 -1.56 30.97 -6.19
CA ARG A 87 -0.45 31.50 -7.02
C ARG A 87 -0.97 32.11 -8.33
N LEU A 88 -1.90 31.44 -9.01
CA LEU A 88 -2.54 31.94 -10.22
C LEU A 88 -3.29 33.26 -9.97
N LYS A 89 -4.13 33.32 -8.93
CA LYS A 89 -4.85 34.55 -8.55
C LYS A 89 -3.89 35.71 -8.21
N LYS A 90 -2.78 35.45 -7.50
CA LYS A 90 -1.75 36.47 -7.23
C LYS A 90 -1.08 36.98 -8.51
N ARG A 91 -0.75 36.11 -9.46
CA ARG A 91 -0.17 36.50 -10.76
C ARG A 91 -1.15 37.35 -11.57
N LEU A 92 -2.41 36.95 -11.65
CA LEU A 92 -3.47 37.69 -12.34
C LEU A 92 -3.70 39.09 -11.73
N LYS A 93 -3.72 39.22 -10.39
CA LYS A 93 -3.81 40.53 -9.72
C LYS A 93 -2.60 41.41 -9.99
N ARG A 94 -1.38 40.86 -10.02
CA ARG A 94 -0.17 41.63 -10.36
C ARG A 94 -0.19 42.11 -11.81
N HIS A 95 -0.66 41.26 -12.72
CA HIS A 95 -0.79 41.62 -14.13
C HIS A 95 -1.85 42.71 -14.36
N LYS A 96 -3.00 42.62 -13.69
CA LYS A 96 -4.06 43.65 -13.71
C LYS A 96 -3.71 44.97 -13.02
N ARG A 97 -2.68 45.01 -12.17
CA ARG A 97 -2.19 46.24 -11.53
C ARG A 97 -1.05 46.92 -12.31
N LYS A 98 -0.51 46.22 -13.32
CA LYS A 98 0.57 46.71 -14.19
C LYS A 98 0.07 47.16 -15.57
N LEU A 99 -1.15 46.78 -15.93
CA LEU A 99 -2.02 47.48 -16.89
C LEU A 99 -2.72 48.62 -16.15
#